data_AF-A0A4P6MNL7-F1
#
_entry.id   AF-A0A4P6MNL7-F1
#
_cell.length_a   1.000
_cell.length_b   1.000
_cell.length_c   1.000
_cell.angle_alpha   90.00
_cell.angle_beta   90.00
_cell.angle_gamma   90.00
#
_symmetry.space_group_name_H-M   'P 1'
#
loop_
_entity.id
_entity.type
_entity.pdbx_description
1 polymer ?
#
loop_
_entity_poly.entity_id
_entity_poly.type
_entity_poly.pdbx_seq_one_letter_code
_entity_poly.pdbx_strand_id
1 'polypeptide(L)'
;MQVCDVEKMSVFHERLVKAIDASPVYAGNRAKLSRALGMSPNYVSTVLSTSANPNFDIAVRMAKELEVSLAFLAGTTDQSFDLSDLSKDGPMTDKALQFFDQIAGSLREAAVVRGQEPLIDDMMSNWYKYGRQLSGFNAMKDWFDLYRAPVASSDRLEVLRMGSNSLSSRTLGTSEVSALQFALDEVKDPALKSALLRSYKTAAQGEAVLSEEYLDVLAPGHAEKIRLDYLRLLLPVQRSDGSNAILSYSKPFR
;
A
#
# COMPACT_ATOMS: atom_id res chain seq x y z
N MET A 1 3.70 51.37 -9.36
CA MET A 1 4.77 50.35 -9.50
C MET A 1 4.28 49.12 -8.75
N GLN A 2 3.60 48.22 -9.47
CA GLN A 2 2.91 47.07 -8.91
C GLN A 2 3.91 45.93 -8.87
N VAL A 3 4.33 45.55 -7.66
CA VAL A 3 5.19 44.40 -7.41
C VAL A 3 4.34 43.18 -7.74
N CYS A 4 4.65 42.51 -8.86
CA CYS A 4 4.07 41.23 -9.19
C CYS A 4 4.58 40.22 -8.17
N ASP A 5 3.67 39.67 -7.37
CA ASP A 5 3.92 38.50 -6.54
C ASP A 5 4.47 37.38 -7.41
N VAL A 6 5.68 36.92 -7.11
CA VAL A 6 6.25 35.69 -7.68
C VAL A 6 5.44 34.56 -7.08
N GLU A 7 4.39 34.15 -7.79
CA GLU A 7 3.56 33.00 -7.46
C GLU A 7 4.49 31.79 -7.27
N LYS A 8 4.56 31.26 -6.05
CA LYS A 8 5.41 30.12 -5.70
C LYS A 8 5.04 28.95 -6.62
N MET A 9 5.87 28.68 -7.62
CA MET A 9 5.74 27.47 -8.42
C MET A 9 5.80 26.26 -7.49
N SER A 10 4.86 25.34 -7.65
CA SER A 10 4.91 24.10 -6.87
C SER A 10 6.19 23.33 -7.22
N VAL A 11 6.73 22.58 -6.26
CA VAL A 11 7.92 21.72 -6.47
C VAL A 11 7.75 20.82 -7.70
N PHE A 12 6.52 20.39 -7.96
CA PHE A 12 6.18 19.63 -9.17
C PHE A 12 6.45 20.41 -10.45
N HIS A 13 5.98 21.65 -10.55
CA HIS A 13 6.19 22.46 -11.75
C HIS A 13 7.66 22.80 -11.97
N GLU A 14 8.41 23.11 -10.91
CA GLU A 14 9.85 23.37 -11.00
C GLU A 14 10.61 22.16 -11.54
N ARG A 15 10.33 20.97 -11.00
CA ARG A 15 10.99 19.74 -11.42
C ARG A 15 10.54 19.26 -12.78
N LEU A 16 9.29 19.51 -13.15
CA LEU A 16 8.78 19.26 -14.49
C LEU A 16 9.48 20.14 -15.54
N VAL A 17 9.67 21.44 -15.26
CA VAL A 17 10.47 22.33 -16.14
C VAL A 17 11.88 21.78 -16.30
N LYS A 18 12.56 21.46 -15.19
CA LYS A 18 13.91 20.92 -15.20
C LYS A 18 14.01 19.63 -16.03
N ALA A 19 13.03 18.73 -15.92
CA ALA A 19 12.99 17.48 -16.70
C ALA A 19 12.76 17.72 -18.20
N ILE A 20 11.87 18.65 -18.56
CA ILE A 20 11.60 18.99 -19.97
C ILE A 20 12.83 19.61 -20.62
N ASP A 21 13.51 20.50 -19.90
CA ASP A 21 14.71 21.20 -20.40
C ASP A 21 15.91 20.25 -20.52
N ALA A 22 16.05 19.31 -19.57
CA ALA A 22 17.12 18.32 -19.57
C ALA A 22 16.90 17.17 -20.58
N SER A 23 15.66 16.94 -21.02
CA SER A 23 15.37 15.83 -21.93
C SER A 23 15.99 16.05 -23.32
N PRO A 24 16.79 15.11 -23.84
CA PRO A 24 17.36 15.22 -25.19
C PRO A 24 16.28 15.13 -26.29
N VAL A 25 15.14 14.51 -25.99
CA VAL A 25 14.03 14.33 -26.95
C VAL A 25 13.20 15.61 -27.07
N TYR A 26 12.92 16.29 -25.95
CA TYR A 26 12.03 17.46 -25.94
C TYR A 26 12.81 18.77 -25.90
N ALA A 27 13.97 18.84 -25.26
CA ALA A 27 14.86 20.01 -25.21
C ALA A 27 14.11 21.33 -24.94
N GLY A 28 13.28 21.35 -23.90
CA GLY A 28 12.44 22.53 -23.57
C GLY A 28 11.12 22.64 -24.36
N ASN A 29 10.91 21.81 -25.39
CA ASN A 29 9.73 21.89 -26.26
C ASN A 29 8.49 21.25 -25.63
N ARG A 30 7.79 22.05 -24.83
CA ARG A 30 6.52 21.71 -24.16
C ARG A 30 5.42 21.28 -25.13
N ALA A 31 5.35 21.88 -26.31
CA ALA A 31 4.34 21.54 -27.31
C ALA A 31 4.54 20.13 -27.89
N LYS A 32 5.81 19.74 -28.06
CA LYS A 32 6.17 18.38 -28.47
C LYS A 32 5.78 17.35 -27.39
N LEU A 33 6.04 17.66 -26.12
CA LEU A 33 5.60 16.81 -25.01
C LEU A 33 4.08 16.71 -24.93
N SER A 34 3.35 17.82 -25.03
CA SER A 34 1.87 17.81 -25.04
C SER A 34 1.32 16.86 -26.11
N ARG A 35 1.89 16.88 -27.32
CA ARG A 35 1.48 15.99 -28.42
C ARG A 35 1.80 14.53 -28.13
N ALA A 36 2.95 14.23 -27.54
CA ALA A 36 3.31 12.87 -27.12
C ALA A 36 2.33 12.33 -26.06
N LEU A 37 1.80 13.22 -25.21
CA LEU A 37 0.74 12.90 -24.25
C LEU A 37 -0.66 12.78 -24.90
N GLY A 38 -0.79 12.98 -26.21
CA GLY A 38 -2.10 12.98 -26.90
C GLY A 38 -2.98 14.17 -26.53
N MET A 39 -2.37 15.27 -26.05
CA MET A 39 -3.05 16.47 -25.59
C MET A 39 -2.90 17.63 -26.58
N SER A 40 -3.69 18.69 -26.36
CA SER A 40 -3.55 19.93 -27.14
C SER A 40 -2.14 20.51 -26.97
N PRO A 41 -1.54 21.13 -28.00
CA PRO A 41 -0.14 21.58 -27.95
C PRO A 41 0.18 22.50 -26.76
N ASN A 42 -0.80 23.26 -26.28
CA ASN A 42 -0.63 24.21 -25.19
C ASN A 42 -0.78 23.58 -23.79
N TYR A 43 -1.19 22.32 -23.69
CA TYR A 43 -1.55 21.68 -22.43
C TYR A 43 -0.44 21.75 -21.37
N VAL A 44 0.78 21.31 -21.69
CA VAL A 44 1.92 21.35 -20.73
C VAL A 44 2.25 22.78 -20.31
N SER A 45 2.16 23.74 -21.23
CA SER A 45 2.35 25.16 -20.90
C SER A 45 1.26 25.67 -19.96
N THR A 46 0.01 25.24 -20.16
CA THR A 46 -1.10 25.55 -19.24
C THR A 46 -0.83 24.97 -17.87
N VAL A 47 -0.48 23.67 -17.77
CA VAL A 47 -0.13 23.02 -16.50
C VAL A 47 0.95 23.80 -15.75
N LEU A 48 2.04 24.16 -16.43
CA LEU A 48 3.14 24.93 -15.83
C LEU A 48 2.77 26.37 -15.43
N SER A 49 1.74 26.95 -16.06
CA SER A 49 1.26 28.31 -15.75
C SER A 49 0.17 28.33 -14.68
N THR A 50 -0.43 27.18 -14.37
CA THR A 50 -1.48 27.08 -13.36
C THR A 50 -0.92 26.59 -12.04
N SER A 51 -1.48 27.04 -10.93
CA SER A 51 -1.17 26.49 -9.60
C SER A 51 -1.72 25.06 -9.39
N ALA A 52 -2.55 24.57 -10.31
CA ALA A 52 -3.13 23.23 -10.27
C ALA A 52 -2.20 22.18 -10.87
N ASN A 53 -1.85 21.17 -10.07
CA ASN A 53 -1.11 20.00 -10.56
C ASN A 53 -2.00 19.19 -11.54
N PRO A 54 -1.40 18.53 -12.54
CA PRO A 54 -2.14 17.65 -13.43
C PRO A 54 -2.70 16.46 -12.63
N ASN A 55 -3.72 15.79 -13.21
CA ASN A 55 -4.21 14.55 -12.62
C ASN A 55 -3.08 13.49 -12.61
N PHE A 56 -3.23 12.50 -11.73
CA PHE A 56 -2.19 11.49 -11.50
C PHE A 56 -1.78 10.74 -12.77
N ASP A 57 -2.76 10.32 -13.58
CA ASP A 57 -2.49 9.56 -14.80
C ASP A 57 -1.65 10.35 -15.80
N ILE A 58 -1.90 11.65 -15.93
CA ILE A 58 -1.10 12.52 -16.78
C ILE A 58 0.28 12.78 -16.18
N ALA A 59 0.39 12.94 -14.86
CA ALA A 59 1.71 13.06 -14.21
C ALA A 59 2.58 11.82 -14.42
N VAL A 60 1.99 10.61 -14.35
CA VAL A 60 2.68 9.34 -14.64
C VAL A 60 3.12 9.29 -16.10
N ARG A 61 2.25 9.67 -17.04
CA ARG A 61 2.60 9.70 -18.46
C ARG A 61 3.68 10.73 -18.76
N MET A 62 3.64 11.91 -18.13
CA MET A 62 4.70 12.92 -18.22
C MET A 62 6.05 12.36 -17.73
N ALA A 63 6.06 11.71 -16.56
CA ALA A 63 7.26 11.09 -16.01
C ALA A 63 7.84 10.04 -16.97
N LYS A 64 6.97 9.21 -17.56
CA LYS A 64 7.37 8.20 -18.55
C LYS A 64 7.97 8.80 -19.82
N GLU A 65 7.30 9.78 -20.42
CA GLU A 65 7.78 10.45 -21.65
C GLU A 65 9.11 11.17 -21.40
N LEU A 66 9.26 11.78 -20.22
CA LEU A 66 10.48 12.49 -19.82
C LEU A 66 11.56 11.58 -19.27
N GLU A 67 11.30 10.28 -19.20
CA GLU A 67 12.25 9.29 -18.70
C GLU A 67 12.77 9.58 -17.29
N VAL A 68 11.90 10.12 -16.41
CA VAL A 68 12.22 10.41 -15.00
C VAL A 68 11.24 9.68 -14.06
N SER A 69 11.59 9.57 -12.78
CA SER A 69 10.67 9.00 -11.79
C SER A 69 9.54 9.97 -11.43
N LEU A 70 8.35 9.44 -11.13
CA LEU A 70 7.26 10.26 -10.58
C LEU A 70 7.66 10.84 -9.22
N ALA A 71 8.45 10.12 -8.43
CA ALA A 71 9.01 10.60 -7.16
C ALA A 71 9.89 11.84 -7.34
N PHE A 72 10.69 11.88 -8.42
CA PHE A 72 11.42 13.07 -8.81
C PHE A 72 10.45 14.21 -9.11
N LEU A 73 9.46 14.02 -9.99
CA LEU A 73 8.48 15.08 -10.25
C LEU A 73 7.71 15.51 -8.99
N ALA A 74 7.37 14.59 -8.09
CA ALA A 74 6.58 14.86 -6.89
C ALA A 74 7.35 15.58 -5.77
N GLY A 75 8.66 15.80 -5.91
CA GLY A 75 9.45 16.45 -4.86
C GLY A 75 10.13 15.51 -3.88
N THR A 76 9.90 14.19 -3.96
CA THR A 76 10.29 13.25 -2.90
C THR A 76 11.72 12.72 -3.02
N THR A 77 12.39 12.94 -4.17
CA THR A 77 13.83 12.64 -4.37
C THR A 77 14.49 13.65 -5.32
N ASP A 78 15.68 14.15 -5.01
CA ASP A 78 16.39 15.13 -5.87
C ASP A 78 17.09 14.50 -7.09
N GLN A 79 17.16 13.18 -7.16
CA GLN A 79 17.82 12.47 -8.25
C GLN A 79 16.84 12.30 -9.42
N SER A 80 17.09 13.02 -10.51
CA SER A 80 16.50 12.71 -11.82
C SER A 80 17.17 11.43 -12.31
N PHE A 81 16.48 10.30 -12.16
CA PHE A 81 16.94 9.05 -12.74
C PHE A 81 16.97 9.20 -14.26
N ASP A 82 18.12 8.96 -14.89
CA ASP A 82 18.31 9.04 -16.34
C ASP A 82 18.29 7.61 -16.91
N LEU A 83 17.24 7.27 -17.67
CA LEU A 83 17.12 5.96 -18.33
C LEU A 83 18.24 5.70 -19.36
N SER A 84 18.95 6.73 -19.83
CA SER A 84 20.07 6.55 -20.76
C SER A 84 21.30 5.89 -20.11
N ASP A 85 21.43 5.94 -18.78
CA ASP A 85 22.47 5.20 -18.03
C ASP A 85 22.15 3.70 -17.92
N LEU A 86 20.89 3.29 -18.13
CA LEU A 86 20.50 1.87 -18.17
C LEU A 86 20.89 1.19 -19.49
N SER A 87 21.17 1.97 -20.53
CA SER A 87 21.51 1.45 -21.86
C SER A 87 23.00 1.17 -22.07
N LYS A 88 23.85 1.61 -21.14
CA LYS A 88 25.32 1.54 -21.31
C LYS A 88 25.97 0.31 -20.68
N ASP A 89 25.33 -0.36 -19.73
CA ASP A 89 25.92 -1.51 -19.02
C ASP A 89 24.96 -2.71 -18.91
N GLY A 90 25.18 -3.72 -19.77
CA GLY A 90 24.90 -5.14 -19.47
C GLY A 90 23.47 -5.54 -19.05
N PRO A 91 23.27 -6.80 -18.61
CA PRO A 91 21.94 -7.29 -18.24
C PRO A 91 21.40 -6.51 -17.04
N MET A 92 20.24 -5.87 -17.24
CA MET A 92 19.33 -5.28 -16.25
C MET A 92 19.98 -5.01 -14.89
N THR A 93 20.68 -3.87 -14.76
CA THR A 93 21.36 -3.47 -13.51
C THR A 93 20.39 -3.41 -12.33
N ASP A 94 20.86 -3.74 -11.13
CA ASP A 94 20.09 -3.72 -9.87
C ASP A 94 19.34 -2.40 -9.62
N LYS A 95 19.82 -1.30 -10.20
CA LYS A 95 19.19 0.03 -10.15
C LYS A 95 17.89 0.10 -10.95
N ALA A 96 17.79 -0.61 -12.08
CA ALA A 96 16.58 -0.70 -12.88
C ALA A 96 15.49 -1.49 -12.13
N LEU A 97 15.89 -2.58 -11.47
CA LEU A 97 14.99 -3.38 -10.62
C LEU A 97 14.49 -2.54 -9.43
N GLN A 98 15.39 -1.82 -8.74
CA GLN A 98 15.01 -0.90 -7.67
C GLN A 98 14.04 0.20 -8.14
N PHE A 99 14.20 0.70 -9.37
CA PHE A 99 13.29 1.68 -9.96
C PHE A 99 11.91 1.10 -10.25
N PHE A 100 11.84 -0.09 -10.85
CA PHE A 100 10.55 -0.77 -11.08
C PHE A 100 9.84 -1.11 -9.77
N ASP A 101 10.57 -1.52 -8.74
CA ASP A 101 10.02 -1.78 -7.41
C ASP A 101 9.49 -0.50 -6.75
N GLN A 102 10.20 0.63 -6.89
CA GLN A 102 9.75 1.92 -6.35
C GLN A 102 8.49 2.45 -7.07
N ILE A 103 8.43 2.32 -8.40
CA ILE A 103 7.23 2.71 -9.18
C ILE A 103 6.07 1.77 -8.86
N ALA A 104 6.30 0.46 -8.85
CA ALA A 104 5.29 -0.51 -8.50
C ALA A 104 4.75 -0.28 -7.08
N GLY A 105 5.64 -0.04 -6.11
CA GLY A 105 5.26 0.28 -4.73
C GLY A 105 4.44 1.56 -4.62
N SER A 106 4.83 2.63 -5.33
CA SER A 106 4.09 3.90 -5.34
C SER A 106 2.72 3.79 -6.02
N LEU A 107 2.63 3.03 -7.13
CA LEU A 107 1.38 2.76 -7.82
C LEU A 107 0.43 1.92 -6.97
N ARG A 108 0.96 0.93 -6.24
CA ARG A 108 0.21 0.11 -5.28
C ARG A 108 -0.26 0.94 -4.10
N GLU A 109 0.60 1.77 -3.50
CA GLU A 109 0.22 2.67 -2.41
C GLU A 109 -0.92 3.60 -2.83
N ALA A 110 -0.84 4.19 -4.04
CA ALA A 110 -1.93 4.99 -4.62
C ALA A 110 -3.20 4.16 -4.89
N ALA A 111 -3.08 2.91 -5.32
CA ALA A 111 -4.21 2.01 -5.53
C ALA A 111 -4.93 1.63 -4.23
N VAL A 112 -4.17 1.34 -3.18
CA VAL A 112 -4.69 1.08 -1.83
C VAL A 112 -5.40 2.30 -1.27
N VAL A 113 -4.83 3.50 -1.44
CA VAL A 113 -5.49 4.76 -1.05
C VAL A 113 -6.81 4.97 -1.81
N ARG A 114 -6.92 4.45 -3.04
CA ARG A 114 -8.16 4.43 -3.84
C ARG A 114 -9.09 3.26 -3.48
N GLY A 115 -8.82 2.53 -2.41
CA GLY A 115 -9.67 1.46 -1.91
C GLY A 115 -9.49 0.12 -2.62
N GLN A 116 -8.39 -0.12 -3.32
CA GLN A 116 -8.08 -1.47 -3.81
C GLN A 116 -7.55 -2.37 -2.68
N GLU A 117 -7.82 -3.67 -2.80
CA GLU A 117 -7.32 -4.68 -1.86
C GLU A 117 -5.78 -4.65 -1.85
N PRO A 118 -5.13 -4.44 -0.69
CA PRO A 118 -3.67 -4.44 -0.59
C PRO A 118 -3.13 -5.84 -0.87
N LEU A 119 -1.93 -5.94 -1.42
CA LEU A 119 -1.18 -7.18 -1.49
C LEU A 119 -0.46 -7.46 -0.16
N ILE A 120 -0.05 -8.72 0.06
CA ILE A 120 0.80 -9.09 1.21
C ILE A 120 2.07 -8.25 1.24
N ASP A 121 2.69 -8.00 0.08
CA ASP A 121 3.87 -7.16 -0.05
C ASP A 121 3.61 -5.72 0.40
N ASP A 122 2.41 -5.19 0.18
CA ASP A 122 2.05 -3.82 0.60
C ASP A 122 1.95 -3.75 2.13
N MET A 123 1.37 -4.78 2.75
CA MET A 123 1.28 -4.92 4.20
C MET A 123 2.68 -5.02 4.83
N MET A 124 3.55 -5.88 4.29
CA MET A 124 4.92 -6.06 4.75
C MET A 124 5.76 -4.79 4.56
N SER A 125 5.64 -4.14 3.40
CA SER A 125 6.34 -2.90 3.08
C SER A 125 5.96 -1.79 4.07
N ASN A 126 4.68 -1.62 4.38
CA ASN A 126 4.23 -0.66 5.39
C ASN A 126 4.72 -1.01 6.80
N TRP A 127 4.74 -2.30 7.14
CA TRP A 127 5.23 -2.76 8.44
C TRP A 127 6.69 -2.35 8.69
N TYR A 128 7.57 -2.54 7.70
CA TYR A 128 8.96 -2.11 7.78
C TYR A 128 9.11 -0.58 7.68
N LYS A 129 8.46 0.05 6.70
CA LYS A 129 8.55 1.50 6.42
C LYS A 129 8.16 2.36 7.63
N TYR A 130 7.10 1.96 8.35
CA TYR A 130 6.57 2.71 9.48
C TYR A 130 7.01 2.17 10.85
N GLY A 131 8.08 1.36 10.90
CA GLY A 131 8.63 0.89 12.16
C GLY A 131 7.62 0.16 13.04
N ARG A 132 6.75 -0.67 12.43
CA ARG A 132 5.70 -1.45 13.10
C ARG A 132 4.61 -0.62 13.78
N GLN A 133 4.49 0.67 13.48
CA GLN A 133 3.42 1.51 14.02
C GLN A 133 2.08 1.24 13.30
N LEU A 134 1.00 1.02 14.06
CA LEU A 134 -0.34 0.80 13.50
C LEU A 134 -0.83 1.99 12.66
N SER A 135 -0.40 3.21 12.99
CA SER A 135 -0.73 4.42 12.22
C SER A 135 -0.28 4.34 10.75
N GLY A 136 0.77 3.56 10.45
CA GLY A 136 1.24 3.28 9.10
C GLY A 136 0.25 2.50 8.24
N PHE A 137 -0.83 1.97 8.83
CA PHE A 137 -1.84 1.15 8.14
C PHE A 137 -3.19 1.84 7.98
N ASN A 138 -3.29 3.15 8.22
CA ASN A 138 -4.55 3.89 8.16
C ASN A 138 -5.29 3.75 6.82
N ALA A 139 -4.56 3.74 5.69
CA ALA A 139 -5.13 3.55 4.35
C ALA A 139 -5.62 2.12 4.09
N MET A 140 -5.19 1.14 4.88
CA MET A 140 -5.49 -0.29 4.72
C MET A 140 -6.42 -0.81 5.84
N LYS A 141 -6.87 0.05 6.76
CA LYS A 141 -7.54 -0.35 8.01
C LYS A 141 -8.78 -1.23 7.81
N ASP A 142 -9.43 -1.10 6.65
CA ASP A 142 -10.64 -1.83 6.29
C ASP A 142 -10.34 -3.24 5.80
N TRP A 143 -9.09 -3.57 5.47
CA TRP A 143 -8.70 -4.83 4.85
C TRP A 143 -8.14 -5.87 5.84
N PHE A 144 -7.96 -5.50 7.10
CA PHE A 144 -7.41 -6.38 8.13
C PHE A 144 -8.18 -6.28 9.44
N ASP A 145 -8.08 -7.35 10.21
CA ASP A 145 -8.58 -7.43 11.57
C ASP A 145 -7.45 -7.11 12.56
N LEU A 146 -7.81 -6.56 13.72
CA LEU A 146 -6.86 -6.19 14.75
C LEU A 146 -7.20 -6.94 16.03
N TYR A 147 -6.20 -7.58 16.62
CA TYR A 147 -6.31 -8.37 17.83
C TYR A 147 -5.41 -7.79 18.92
N ARG A 148 -5.79 -7.97 20.19
CA ARG A 148 -4.87 -7.72 21.28
C ARG A 148 -3.71 -8.70 21.19
N ALA A 149 -2.48 -8.23 21.38
CA ALA A 149 -1.33 -9.14 21.46
C ALA A 149 -1.52 -10.09 22.65
N PRO A 150 -1.56 -11.42 22.43
CA PRO A 150 -1.72 -12.38 23.52
C PRO A 150 -0.48 -12.39 24.41
N VAL A 151 -0.70 -12.52 25.71
CA VAL A 151 0.36 -12.78 26.70
C VAL A 151 0.51 -14.29 26.91
N ALA A 152 1.55 -14.71 27.64
CA ALA A 152 1.83 -16.12 27.88
C ALA A 152 0.62 -16.88 28.48
N SER A 153 -0.09 -16.23 29.41
CA SER A 153 -1.28 -16.75 30.09
C SER A 153 -2.59 -16.63 29.29
N SER A 154 -2.58 -16.01 28.11
CA SER A 154 -3.79 -15.92 27.28
C SER A 154 -4.25 -17.32 26.85
N ASP A 155 -5.54 -17.60 26.99
CA ASP A 155 -6.23 -18.83 26.61
C ASP A 155 -7.19 -18.63 25.42
N ARG A 156 -7.42 -17.37 25.02
CA ARG A 156 -8.24 -16.98 23.88
C ARG A 156 -7.65 -15.79 23.14
N LEU A 157 -8.13 -15.57 21.92
CA LEU A 157 -7.90 -14.36 21.16
C LEU A 157 -8.93 -13.29 21.54
N GLU A 158 -8.50 -12.03 21.54
CA GLU A 158 -9.37 -10.88 21.79
C GLU A 158 -9.34 -9.96 20.57
N VAL A 159 -10.49 -9.83 19.91
CA VAL A 159 -10.66 -8.97 18.73
C VAL A 159 -10.85 -7.52 19.20
N LEU A 160 -9.98 -6.63 18.72
CA LEU A 160 -10.07 -5.18 18.98
C LEU A 160 -10.83 -4.45 17.87
N ARG A 161 -10.65 -4.89 16.63
CA ARG A 161 -11.29 -4.29 15.46
C ARG A 161 -11.43 -5.32 14.35
N MET A 162 -12.47 -5.17 13.56
CA MET A 162 -12.70 -5.94 12.35
C MET A 162 -12.69 -4.99 11.15
N GLY A 163 -11.96 -5.33 10.09
CA GLY A 163 -11.95 -4.55 8.86
C GLY A 163 -13.22 -4.81 8.05
N SER A 164 -13.85 -3.78 7.49
CA SER A 164 -15.10 -3.96 6.72
C SER A 164 -14.93 -4.83 5.46
N ASN A 165 -13.74 -4.82 4.87
CA ASN A 165 -13.33 -5.63 3.72
C ASN A 165 -12.39 -6.78 4.09
N SER A 166 -12.18 -7.07 5.38
CA SER A 166 -11.34 -8.18 5.80
C SER A 166 -11.93 -9.51 5.34
N LEU A 167 -11.09 -10.55 5.26
CA LEU A 167 -11.59 -11.87 4.91
C LEU A 167 -12.64 -12.37 5.90
N SER A 168 -12.46 -12.09 7.19
CA SER A 168 -13.43 -12.42 8.24
C SER A 168 -14.77 -11.72 7.99
N SER A 169 -14.76 -10.45 7.60
CA SER A 169 -16.00 -9.68 7.34
C SER A 169 -16.77 -10.24 6.15
N ARG A 170 -16.04 -10.51 5.07
CA ARG A 170 -16.59 -11.15 3.87
C ARG A 170 -17.16 -12.54 4.17
N THR A 171 -16.48 -13.30 5.02
CA THR A 171 -16.88 -14.67 5.39
C THR A 171 -18.10 -14.70 6.31
N LEU A 172 -18.18 -13.78 7.27
CA LEU A 172 -19.30 -13.71 8.23
C LEU A 172 -20.49 -12.87 7.72
N GLY A 173 -20.32 -12.16 6.61
CA GLY A 173 -21.33 -11.24 6.08
C GLY A 173 -21.57 -10.00 6.95
N THR A 174 -20.66 -9.70 7.89
CA THR A 174 -20.76 -8.58 8.84
C THR A 174 -19.37 -8.12 9.28
N SER A 175 -19.23 -6.85 9.61
CA SER A 175 -18.00 -6.27 10.19
C SER A 175 -18.09 -6.02 11.70
N GLU A 176 -19.07 -6.65 12.37
CA GLU A 176 -19.27 -6.51 13.81
C GLU A 176 -18.24 -7.32 14.61
N VAL A 177 -17.48 -6.64 15.47
CA VAL A 177 -16.43 -7.24 16.31
C VAL A 177 -16.97 -8.39 17.17
N SER A 178 -18.18 -8.24 17.70
CA SER A 178 -18.84 -9.25 18.53
C SER A 178 -19.12 -10.54 17.76
N ALA A 179 -19.42 -10.47 16.47
CA ALA A 179 -19.67 -11.65 15.63
C ALA A 179 -18.39 -12.45 15.41
N LEU A 180 -17.28 -11.78 15.09
CA LEU A 180 -15.98 -12.44 14.95
C LEU A 180 -15.48 -13.01 16.28
N GLN A 181 -15.64 -12.27 17.39
CA GLN A 181 -15.28 -12.76 18.72
C GLN A 181 -16.08 -14.02 19.08
N PHE A 182 -17.40 -14.01 18.85
CA PHE A 182 -18.25 -15.18 19.07
C PHE A 182 -17.82 -16.38 18.21
N ALA A 183 -17.52 -16.17 16.93
CA ALA A 183 -17.03 -17.22 16.05
C ALA A 183 -15.73 -17.87 16.53
N LEU A 184 -14.81 -17.09 17.10
CA LEU A 184 -13.54 -17.59 17.66
C LEU A 184 -13.74 -18.32 18.99
N ASP A 185 -14.65 -17.84 19.83
CA ASP A 185 -14.94 -18.44 21.13
C ASP A 185 -15.62 -19.81 20.98
N GLU A 186 -16.52 -19.94 20.00
CA GLU A 186 -17.32 -21.13 19.69
C GLU A 186 -16.63 -22.18 18.80
N VAL A 187 -15.34 -22.00 18.45
CA VAL A 187 -14.58 -23.03 17.72
C VAL A 187 -14.54 -24.33 18.52
N LYS A 188 -15.27 -25.34 18.04
CA LYS A 188 -15.40 -26.66 18.71
C LYS A 188 -14.16 -27.52 18.63
N ASP A 189 -13.32 -27.31 17.61
CA ASP A 189 -12.07 -28.05 17.43
C ASP A 189 -10.96 -27.46 18.33
N PRO A 190 -10.55 -28.16 19.42
CA PRO A 190 -9.54 -27.65 20.35
C PRO A 190 -8.15 -27.56 19.72
N ALA A 191 -7.85 -28.41 18.72
CA ALA A 191 -6.57 -28.39 18.01
C ALA A 191 -6.47 -27.15 17.13
N LEU A 192 -7.54 -26.84 16.38
CA LEU A 192 -7.63 -25.60 15.60
C LEU A 192 -7.51 -24.37 16.50
N LYS A 193 -8.28 -24.30 17.59
CA LYS A 193 -8.23 -23.18 18.54
C LYS A 193 -6.83 -22.98 19.12
N SER A 194 -6.17 -24.08 19.50
CA SER A 194 -4.80 -24.04 20.02
C SER A 194 -3.77 -23.62 18.97
N ALA A 195 -3.92 -24.08 17.73
CA ALA A 195 -3.06 -23.70 16.62
C ALA A 195 -3.18 -22.20 16.30
N LEU A 196 -4.42 -21.68 16.22
CA LEU A 196 -4.69 -20.26 16.05
C LEU A 196 -4.01 -19.43 17.14
N LEU A 197 -4.27 -19.74 18.42
CA LEU A 197 -3.68 -19.01 19.53
C LEU A 197 -2.14 -19.06 19.52
N ARG A 198 -1.55 -20.20 19.16
CA ARG A 198 -0.10 -20.35 19.05
C ARG A 198 0.48 -19.40 18.00
N SER A 199 -0.09 -19.33 16.80
CA SER A 199 0.40 -18.44 15.73
C SER A 199 0.40 -16.97 16.16
N TYR A 200 -0.64 -16.53 16.89
CA TYR A 200 -0.70 -15.17 17.43
C TYR A 200 0.31 -14.94 18.56
N LYS A 201 0.56 -15.94 19.42
CA LYS A 201 1.62 -15.87 20.44
C LYS A 201 3.01 -15.79 19.81
N THR A 202 3.26 -16.52 18.72
CA THR A 202 4.50 -16.41 17.94
C THR A 202 4.65 -15.01 17.35
N ALA A 203 3.61 -14.48 16.68
CA ALA A 203 3.66 -13.12 16.15
C ALA A 203 3.89 -12.07 17.25
N ALA A 204 3.31 -12.26 18.44
CA ALA A 204 3.50 -11.37 19.58
C ALA A 204 4.95 -11.29 20.11
N GLN A 205 5.83 -12.23 19.72
CA GLN A 205 7.26 -12.17 20.02
C GLN A 205 8.02 -11.16 19.15
N GLY A 206 7.34 -10.53 18.18
CA GLY A 206 7.89 -9.42 17.39
C GLY A 206 8.24 -9.78 15.95
N GLU A 207 7.91 -10.98 15.50
CA GLU A 207 8.15 -11.44 14.13
C GLU A 207 6.86 -11.49 13.31
N ALA A 208 6.98 -11.22 12.01
CA ALA A 208 5.88 -11.43 11.07
C ALA A 208 5.70 -12.94 10.84
N VAL A 209 4.45 -13.42 10.85
CA VAL A 209 4.13 -14.82 10.57
C VAL A 209 3.27 -14.88 9.33
N LEU A 210 3.78 -15.55 8.28
CA LEU A 210 3.04 -15.86 7.07
C LEU A 210 2.77 -17.37 7.03
N SER A 211 1.51 -17.76 6.86
CA SER A 211 1.10 -19.16 6.82
C SER A 211 -0.01 -19.41 5.79
N GLU A 212 -0.04 -20.63 5.28
CA GLU A 212 -1.18 -21.19 4.55
C GLU A 212 -2.14 -21.79 5.56
N GLU A 213 -3.42 -21.47 5.43
CA GLU A 213 -4.45 -21.86 6.37
C GLU A 213 -5.62 -22.50 5.63
N TYR A 214 -6.22 -23.49 6.28
CA TYR A 214 -7.45 -24.14 5.84
C TYR A 214 -8.52 -23.99 6.92
N LEU A 215 -9.71 -23.60 6.51
CA LEU A 215 -10.88 -23.53 7.37
C LEU A 215 -11.96 -24.46 6.79
N ASP A 216 -12.38 -25.49 7.55
CA ASP A 216 -13.60 -26.29 7.30
C ASP A 216 -14.43 -26.32 8.57
N VAL A 217 -15.17 -25.24 8.84
CA VAL A 217 -15.94 -25.08 10.09
C VAL A 217 -17.38 -24.70 9.80
N LEU A 218 -18.28 -25.15 10.66
CA LEU A 218 -19.66 -24.66 10.66
C LEU A 218 -19.66 -23.28 11.34
N ALA A 219 -20.00 -22.22 10.60
CA ALA A 219 -20.14 -20.91 11.20
C ALA A 219 -21.28 -20.95 12.23
N PRO A 220 -21.12 -20.34 13.42
CA PRO A 220 -22.22 -20.27 14.37
C PRO A 220 -23.45 -19.59 13.75
N GLY A 221 -24.60 -20.26 13.82
CA GLY A 221 -25.85 -19.77 13.25
C GLY A 221 -25.99 -19.93 11.73
N HIS A 222 -25.08 -20.64 11.05
CA HIS A 222 -25.20 -20.97 9.63
C HIS A 222 -25.45 -22.47 9.45
N ALA A 223 -26.31 -22.83 8.49
CA ALA A 223 -26.61 -24.22 8.15
C ALA A 223 -25.50 -24.89 7.32
N GLU A 224 -24.63 -24.08 6.69
CA GLU A 224 -23.58 -24.54 5.78
C GLU A 224 -22.19 -24.40 6.40
N LYS A 225 -21.30 -25.31 6.01
CA LYS A 225 -19.89 -25.25 6.39
C LYS A 225 -19.18 -24.19 5.55
N ILE A 226 -18.38 -23.36 6.21
CA ILE A 226 -17.41 -22.50 5.55
C ILE A 226 -16.19 -23.34 5.23
N ARG A 227 -15.87 -23.42 3.93
CA ARG A 227 -14.66 -24.06 3.41
C ARG A 227 -13.81 -23.03 2.70
N LEU A 228 -12.59 -22.83 3.19
CA LEU A 228 -11.71 -21.79 2.66
C LEU A 228 -10.24 -22.15 2.85
N ASP A 229 -9.50 -22.13 1.75
CA ASP A 229 -8.04 -22.08 1.75
C ASP A 229 -7.59 -20.61 1.60
N TYR A 230 -6.65 -20.16 2.42
CA TYR A 230 -6.17 -18.78 2.37
C TYR A 230 -4.73 -18.60 2.88
N LEU A 231 -4.08 -17.53 2.45
CA LEU A 231 -2.86 -17.02 3.06
C LEU A 231 -3.21 -16.10 4.22
N ARG A 232 -2.51 -16.26 5.35
CA ARG A 232 -2.61 -15.38 6.51
C ARG A 232 -1.27 -14.75 6.84
N LEU A 233 -1.28 -13.42 6.94
CA LEU A 233 -0.18 -12.63 7.46
C LEU A 233 -0.56 -12.05 8.83
N LEU A 234 0.24 -12.37 9.85
CA LEU A 234 0.17 -11.77 11.17
C LEU A 234 1.35 -10.82 11.37
N LEU A 235 1.05 -9.57 11.69
CA LEU A 235 2.06 -8.53 11.94
C LEU A 235 1.90 -7.98 13.36
N PRO A 236 2.94 -8.06 14.22
CA PRO A 236 2.93 -7.35 15.49
C PRO A 236 3.08 -5.84 15.24
N VAL A 237 2.17 -5.05 15.80
CA VAL A 237 2.13 -3.60 15.64
C VAL A 237 1.96 -2.89 16.97
N GLN A 238 2.51 -1.69 17.07
CA GLN A 238 2.34 -0.81 18.22
C GLN A 238 1.22 0.20 17.96
N ARG A 239 0.34 0.36 18.95
CA ARG A 239 -0.74 1.35 18.94
C ARG A 239 -0.25 2.69 19.50
N SER A 240 -0.99 3.77 19.23
CA SER A 240 -0.64 5.12 19.68
C SER A 240 -0.61 5.28 21.21
N ASP A 241 -1.29 4.40 21.94
CA ASP A 241 -1.26 4.33 23.41
C ASP A 241 -0.06 3.52 23.95
N GLY A 242 0.85 3.08 23.08
CA GLY A 242 2.02 2.27 23.40
C GLY A 242 1.73 0.78 23.54
N SER A 243 0.47 0.35 23.51
CA SER A 243 0.09 -1.07 23.62
C SER A 243 0.38 -1.86 22.35
N ASN A 244 0.65 -3.16 22.50
CA ASN A 244 0.90 -4.07 21.39
C ASN A 244 -0.40 -4.71 20.89
N ALA A 245 -0.51 -4.87 19.57
CA ALA A 245 -1.59 -5.54 18.89
C ALA A 245 -1.03 -6.44 17.78
N ILE A 246 -1.87 -7.37 17.29
CA ILE A 246 -1.58 -8.17 16.11
C ILE A 246 -2.54 -7.75 15.01
N LEU A 247 -1.99 -7.32 13.89
CA LEU A 247 -2.71 -7.12 12.65
C LEU A 247 -2.80 -8.47 11.94
N SER A 248 -4.01 -8.89 11.58
CA SER A 248 -4.27 -10.10 10.79
C SER A 248 -4.83 -9.73 9.44
N TYR A 249 -4.02 -9.91 8.40
CA TYR A 249 -4.45 -9.78 7.01
C TYR A 249 -4.56 -11.16 6.39
N SER A 250 -5.62 -11.41 5.62
CA SER A 250 -5.85 -12.72 5.01
C SER A 250 -6.40 -12.59 3.61
N LYS A 251 -5.90 -13.45 2.72
CA LYS A 251 -6.23 -13.44 1.30
C LYS A 251 -6.59 -14.85 0.83
N PRO A 252 -7.80 -15.07 0.28
CA PRO A 252 -8.21 -16.38 -0.19
C PRO A 252 -7.37 -16.81 -1.40
N PHE A 253 -7.06 -18.10 -1.49
CA PHE A 253 -6.57 -18.66 -2.75
C PHE A 253 -7.73 -18.62 -3.76
N ARG A 254 -7.45 -18.08 -4.95
CA ARG A 254 -8.44 -18.02 -6.04
C ARG A 254 -8.52 -19.34 -6.78
#